data_AF-J2P7N7-F1
#
_entry.id   AF-J2P7N7-F1
#
_cell.length_a   1.000
_cell.length_b   1.000
_cell.length_c   1.000
_cell.angle_alpha   90.00
_cell.angle_beta   90.00
_cell.angle_gamma   90.00
#
_symmetry.space_group_name_H-M   'P 1'
#
loop_
_entity.id
_entity.type
_entity.pdbx_description
1 polymer ?
#
loop_
_entity_poly.entity_id
_entity_poly.type
_entity_poly.pdbx_seq_one_letter_code
_entity_poly.pdbx_strand_id
1 'polypeptide(L)'
;MRTTLERAARALGQPEGRSSDEIQDGGQLWRTYLPKARVVFEAIHDPSLDLVLAGGAVEDVGGVPIGAMRAEAVWISMIYRALAKVT
;
A
#
# COMPACT_ATOMS: atom_id res chain seq x y z
N MET A 1 -13.65 -6.73 -13.58
CA MET A 1 -13.26 -6.37 -12.19
C MET A 1 -11.74 -6.31 -12.15
N ARG A 2 -11.13 -5.20 -11.71
CA ARG A 2 -9.65 -5.11 -11.62
C ARG A 2 -9.17 -5.78 -10.34
N THR A 3 -8.04 -6.48 -10.40
CA THR A 3 -7.45 -7.08 -9.19
C THR A 3 -6.93 -5.98 -8.25
N THR A 4 -6.83 -6.28 -6.95
CA THR A 4 -6.25 -5.34 -5.96
C THR A 4 -4.81 -4.97 -6.32
N LEU A 5 -4.05 -5.93 -6.85
CA LEU A 5 -2.67 -5.72 -7.29
C LEU A 5 -2.58 -4.78 -8.50
N GLU A 6 -3.47 -4.93 -9.50
CA GLU A 6 -3.55 -4.00 -10.64
C GLU A 6 -3.90 -2.58 -10.17
N ARG A 7 -4.91 -2.45 -9.29
CA ARG A 7 -5.29 -1.15 -8.74
C ARG A 7 -4.13 -0.45 -8.03
N ALA A 8 -3.36 -1.19 -7.23
CA ALA A 8 -2.20 -0.66 -6.54
C ALA A 8 -1.08 -0.25 -7.51
N ALA A 9 -0.76 -1.09 -8.49
CA ALA A 9 0.25 -0.79 -9.49
C ALA A 9 -0.09 0.46 -10.33
N ARG A 10 -1.38 0.63 -10.70
CA ARG A 10 -1.86 1.85 -11.36
C ARG A 10 -1.75 3.09 -10.46
N ALA A 11 -2.11 2.97 -9.18
CA ALA A 11 -2.02 4.07 -8.23
C ALA A 11 -0.57 4.54 -8.01
N LEU A 12 0.40 3.61 -7.99
CA LEU A 12 1.82 3.95 -7.85
C LEU A 12 2.36 4.79 -9.02
N GLY A 13 1.79 4.70 -10.22
CA GLY A 13 2.21 5.50 -11.38
C GLY A 13 1.62 6.92 -11.43
N GLN A 14 0.49 7.18 -10.75
CA GLN A 14 -0.19 8.48 -10.80
C GLN A 14 0.58 9.65 -10.16
N PRO A 15 1.29 9.48 -9.01
CA PRO A 15 2.10 10.54 -8.40
C PRO A 15 3.21 11.07 -9.31
N GLU A 16 3.68 10.27 -10.27
CA GLU A 16 4.70 10.67 -11.26
C GLU A 16 4.09 11.45 -12.44
N GLY A 17 2.81 11.81 -12.38
CA GLY A 17 2.09 12.52 -13.45
C GLY A 17 1.77 11.66 -14.66
N ARG A 18 1.93 10.33 -14.55
CA ARG A 18 1.77 9.41 -15.67
C ARG A 18 0.37 8.82 -15.72
N SER A 19 -0.17 8.66 -16.94
CA SER A 19 -1.48 8.03 -17.10
C SER A 19 -1.35 6.55 -16.81
N SER A 20 -2.29 6.01 -16.02
CA SER A 20 -2.27 4.58 -15.68
C SER A 20 -2.51 3.66 -16.88
N ASP A 21 -2.93 4.19 -18.03
CA ASP A 21 -3.10 3.46 -19.29
C ASP A 21 -2.09 3.89 -20.37
N GLU A 22 -1.10 4.71 -20.01
CA GLU A 22 0.01 5.05 -20.90
C GLU A 22 0.73 3.78 -21.36
N ILE A 23 1.15 3.72 -22.62
CA ILE A 23 1.87 2.57 -23.17
C ILE A 23 3.36 2.89 -23.17
N GLN A 24 4.15 2.03 -22.53
CA GLN A 24 5.61 2.06 -22.56
C GLN A 24 6.13 0.66 -22.92
N ASP A 25 7.05 0.59 -23.87
CA ASP A 25 7.72 -0.65 -24.31
C ASP A 25 6.74 -1.79 -24.68
N GLY A 26 5.70 -1.45 -25.46
CA GLY A 26 4.69 -2.42 -25.93
C GLY A 26 3.70 -2.91 -24.86
N GLY A 27 3.75 -2.38 -23.64
CA GLY A 27 2.84 -2.73 -22.56
C GLY A 27 2.23 -1.51 -21.86
N GLN A 28 1.15 -1.72 -21.12
CA GLN A 28 0.63 -0.66 -20.26
C GLN A 28 1.63 -0.37 -19.14
N LEU A 29 1.99 0.90 -18.99
CA LEU A 29 2.99 1.43 -18.07
C LEU A 29 2.80 0.90 -16.64
N TRP A 30 1.56 0.82 -16.14
CA TRP A 30 1.27 0.33 -14.80
C TRP A 30 1.86 -1.07 -14.52
N ARG A 31 2.04 -1.91 -15.56
CA ARG A 31 2.63 -3.25 -15.40
C ARG A 31 4.07 -3.18 -14.89
N THR A 32 4.81 -2.12 -15.20
CA THR A 32 6.17 -1.90 -14.68
C THR A 32 6.18 -1.66 -13.16
N TYR A 33 5.04 -1.25 -12.58
CA TYR A 33 4.87 -1.05 -11.14
C TYR A 33 4.34 -2.30 -10.41
N LEU A 34 4.02 -3.40 -11.11
CA LEU A 34 3.57 -4.65 -10.47
C LEU A 34 4.58 -5.20 -9.45
N PRO A 35 5.90 -5.26 -9.74
CA PRO A 35 6.88 -5.70 -8.74
C PRO A 35 6.90 -4.78 -7.51
N LYS A 36 6.84 -3.46 -7.72
CA LYS A 36 6.79 -2.46 -6.63
C LYS A 36 5.54 -2.64 -5.77
N ALA A 37 4.37 -2.81 -6.39
CA ALA A 37 3.12 -3.05 -5.67
C ALA A 37 3.19 -4.34 -4.83
N ARG A 38 3.81 -5.41 -5.36
CA ARG A 38 4.02 -6.66 -4.62
C ARG A 38 4.92 -6.46 -3.40
N VAL A 39 6.07 -5.80 -3.56
CA VAL A 39 6.99 -5.49 -2.44
C VAL A 39 6.28 -4.69 -1.34
N VAL A 40 5.46 -3.71 -1.71
CA VAL A 40 4.68 -2.93 -0.74
C VAL A 40 3.67 -3.82 0.00
N PHE A 41 2.97 -4.71 -0.70
CA PHE A 41 2.05 -5.64 -0.03
C PHE A 41 2.78 -6.62 0.90
N GLU A 42 3.95 -7.11 0.53
CA GLU A 42 4.80 -7.96 1.37
C GLU A 42 5.26 -7.19 2.62
N ALA A 43 5.77 -5.96 2.46
CA ALA A 43 6.19 -5.10 3.56
C ALA A 43 5.04 -4.67 4.48
N ILE A 44 3.80 -4.60 3.98
CA ILE A 44 2.62 -4.34 4.80
C ILE A 44 2.21 -5.58 5.58
N HIS A 45 2.33 -6.77 4.97
CA HIS A 45 2.00 -8.04 5.62
C HIS A 45 3.00 -8.42 6.71
N ASP A 46 4.28 -8.14 6.49
CA ASP A 46 5.37 -8.37 7.44
C ASP A 46 6.22 -7.10 7.59
N PRO A 47 5.76 -6.13 8.41
CA PRO A 47 6.39 -4.82 8.50
C PRO A 47 7.70 -4.88 9.27
N SER A 48 8.74 -4.23 8.73
CA SER A 48 9.99 -4.02 9.46
C SER A 48 9.77 -3.08 10.65
N LEU A 49 10.67 -3.13 11.63
CA LEU A 49 10.62 -2.24 12.80
C LEU A 49 10.57 -0.76 12.39
N ASP A 50 11.35 -0.36 11.38
CA ASP A 50 11.34 1.03 10.88
C ASP A 50 9.97 1.44 10.34
N LEU A 51 9.26 0.53 9.64
CA LEU A 51 7.92 0.81 9.11
C LEU A 51 6.88 0.91 10.24
N VAL A 52 6.99 0.05 11.26
CA VAL A 52 6.14 0.09 12.46
C VAL A 52 6.35 1.40 13.23
N LEU A 53 7.61 1.82 13.41
CA LEU A 53 7.95 3.08 14.05
C LEU A 53 7.46 4.29 13.26
N ALA A 54 7.59 4.28 11.93
CA ALA A 54 7.06 5.32 11.07
C ALA A 54 5.53 5.44 11.18
N GLY A 55 4.82 4.31 11.25
CA GLY A 55 3.38 4.30 11.49
C GLY A 55 2.97 4.79 12.88
N GLY A 56 3.80 4.52 13.90
CA GLY A 56 3.60 4.97 15.28
C GLY A 56 3.91 6.44 15.54
N ALA A 57 4.72 7.06 14.68
CA ALA A 57 5.08 8.48 14.73
C ALA A 57 3.98 9.42 14.20
N VAL A 58 2.93 8.86 13.58
CA VAL A 58 1.77 9.63 13.12
C VAL A 58 0.89 9.99 14.32
N GLU A 59 0.56 11.27 14.43
CA GLU A 59 -0.41 11.77 15.39
C GLU A 59 -1.84 11.42 14.93
N ASP A 60 -2.71 11.06 15.88
CA ASP A 60 -4.14 10.94 15.60
C ASP A 60 -4.78 12.31 15.32
N VAL A 61 -6.08 12.32 15.03
CA VAL A 61 -6.83 13.55 14.74
C VAL A 61 -6.79 14.55 15.91
N GLY A 62 -6.44 14.11 17.12
CA GLY A 62 -6.26 14.91 18.32
C GLY A 62 -4.82 15.34 18.61
N GLY A 63 -3.87 15.07 17.72
CA GLY A 63 -2.45 15.40 17.92
C GLY A 63 -1.71 14.44 18.85
N VAL A 64 -2.31 13.29 19.19
CA VAL A 64 -1.68 12.31 20.09
C VAL A 64 -0.96 11.26 19.25
N PRO A 65 0.35 11.03 19.48
CA PRO A 65 1.06 9.94 18.80
C PRO A 65 0.32 8.63 18.98
N ILE A 66 -0.03 7.97 17.88
CA ILE A 66 -0.79 6.71 17.91
C ILE A 66 0.02 5.65 18.67
N GLY A 67 1.35 5.72 18.59
CA GLY A 67 2.28 4.78 19.22
C GLY A 67 2.42 3.50 18.39
N ALA A 68 3.65 2.99 18.29
CA ALA A 68 4.02 1.88 17.40
C ALA A 68 3.13 0.63 17.53
N MET A 69 2.83 0.22 18.77
CA MET A 69 2.02 -0.97 19.06
C MET A 69 0.54 -0.82 18.65
N ARG A 70 0.00 0.40 18.71
CA ARG A 70 -1.37 0.71 18.25
C ARG A 70 -1.43 0.81 16.73
N ALA A 71 -0.40 1.38 16.10
CA ALA A 71 -0.29 1.47 14.65
C ALA A 71 -0.25 0.06 14.01
N GLU A 72 0.54 -0.85 14.58
CA GLU A 72 0.61 -2.26 14.15
C GLU A 72 -0.76 -2.95 14.21
N ALA A 73 -1.46 -2.86 15.36
CA ALA A 73 -2.78 -3.47 15.53
C ALA A 73 -3.84 -2.93 14.54
N VAL A 74 -3.81 -1.63 14.27
CA VAL A 74 -4.70 -1.00 13.26
C VAL A 74 -4.36 -1.51 11.86
N TRP A 75 -3.07 -1.60 11.52
CA TRP A 75 -2.60 -2.10 10.22
C TRP A 75 -3.06 -3.54 9.98
N ILE A 76 -2.81 -4.42 10.96
CA ILE A 76 -3.25 -5.82 10.94
C ILE A 76 -4.77 -5.91 10.72
N SER A 77 -5.56 -5.10 11.45
CA SER A 77 -7.02 -5.08 11.30
C SER A 77 -7.48 -4.67 9.90
N MET A 78 -6.83 -3.66 9.30
CA MET A 78 -7.13 -3.22 7.94
C MET A 78 -6.83 -4.30 6.90
N ILE A 79 -5.70 -5.00 7.03
CA ILE A 79 -5.33 -6.11 6.14
C ILE A 79 -6.37 -7.22 6.21
N TYR A 80 -6.74 -7.68 7.41
CA TYR A 80 -7.76 -8.72 7.58
C TYR A 80 -9.11 -8.31 6.97
N ARG A 81 -9.55 -7.07 7.19
CA ARG A 81 -10.80 -6.56 6.60
C ARG A 81 -10.73 -6.45 5.08
N ALA A 82 -9.56 -6.17 4.51
CA ALA A 82 -9.37 -6.14 3.06
C ALA A 82 -9.43 -7.56 2.46
N LEU A 83 -8.76 -8.53 3.10
CA LEU A 83 -8.76 -9.94 2.69
C LEU A 83 -10.18 -10.55 2.75
N ALA A 84 -10.95 -10.24 3.79
CA ALA A 84 -12.32 -10.72 3.95
C ALA A 84 -13.30 -10.25 2.84
N LYS A 85 -12.92 -9.26 2.03
CA LYS A 85 -13.73 -8.77 0.89
C LYS A 85 -13.40 -9.47 -0.44
N VAL A 86 -12.39 -10.36 -0.44
CA VAL A 86 -11.91 -11.06 -1.64
C VAL A 86 -12.46 -12.49 -1.72
N THR A 87 -12.83 -13.09 -0.59
CA THR A 87 -13.63 -14.32 -0.44
C THR A 87 -15.12 -14.03 -0.51
#